data_AF-A0A1F3BSG6-F1
#
_entry.id   AF-A0A1F3BSG6-F1
#
_cell.length_a   1.000
_cell.length_b   1.000
_cell.length_c   1.000
_cell.angle_alpha   90.00
_cell.angle_beta   90.00
_cell.angle_gamma   90.00
#
_symmetry.space_group_name_H-M   'P 1'
#
loop_
_entity.id
_entity.type
_entity.pdbx_description
1 polymer ?
#
loop_
_entity_poly.entity_id
_entity_poly.type
_entity_poly.pdbx_seq_one_letter_code
_entity_poly.pdbx_strand_id
1 'polypeptide(L)'
;MPNLVDLSLCAEARRALHRVLSERGLGFFVKSSPGRGPHLDSRRIAWVVEVARRQSRERRCDPDALARIRSVLRRELIRRLAETMVRAGL
;
A
#
# COMPACT_ATOMS: atom_id res chain seq x y z
N MET A 1 20.59 -13.06 8.84
CA MET A 1 20.06 -12.06 9.78
C MET A 1 18.55 -12.12 9.71
N PRO A 2 17.82 -12.43 10.79
CA PRO A 2 16.37 -12.50 10.73
C PRO A 2 15.86 -11.10 10.37
N ASN A 3 15.32 -10.97 9.16
CA ASN A 3 14.60 -9.80 8.67
C ASN A 3 13.36 -9.64 9.54
N LEU A 4 13.53 -9.07 10.74
CA LEU A 4 12.43 -8.68 11.60
C LEU A 4 11.76 -7.51 10.87
N VAL A 5 10.86 -7.85 9.95
CA VAL A 5 9.87 -6.90 9.45
C VAL A 5 9.27 -6.31 10.71
N ASP A 6 9.40 -5.01 10.90
CA ASP A 6 8.78 -4.32 12.02
C ASP A 6 7.26 -4.55 11.89
N LEU A 7 6.79 -5.55 12.64
CA LEU A 7 5.41 -6.03 12.58
C LEU A 7 4.47 -4.91 13.02
N SER A 8 4.95 -4.01 13.88
CA SER A 8 4.19 -2.85 14.34
C SER A 8 3.99 -1.85 13.18
N LEU A 9 5.06 -1.50 12.47
CA LEU A 9 4.98 -0.60 11.32
C LEU A 9 4.17 -1.21 10.17
N CYS A 10 4.28 -2.52 9.95
CA CYS A 10 3.46 -3.22 8.96
C CYS A 10 1.96 -3.20 9.34
N ALA A 11 1.64 -3.40 10.61
CA ALA A 11 0.28 -3.32 11.10
C ALA A 11 -0.30 -1.90 10.95
N GLU A 12 0.47 -0.86 11.32
CA GLU A 12 0.07 0.53 11.13
C GLU A 12 -0.10 0.89 9.65
N ALA A 13 0.81 0.41 8.78
CA ALA A 13 0.70 0.60 7.34
C ALA A 13 -0.57 -0.03 6.76
N ARG A 14 -0.95 -1.22 7.23
CA ARG A 14 -2.22 -1.84 6.85
C ARG A 14 -3.42 -1.05 7.37
N ARG A 15 -3.42 -0.60 8.63
CA ARG A 15 -4.50 0.23 9.19
C ARG A 15 -4.68 1.52 8.39
N ALA A 16 -3.59 2.22 8.08
CA ALA A 16 -3.59 3.40 7.24
C ALA A 16 -4.14 3.10 5.83
N LEU A 17 -3.69 2.01 5.21
CA LEU A 17 -4.21 1.57 3.91
C LEU A 17 -5.72 1.31 3.96
N HIS A 18 -6.19 0.57 4.95
CA HIS A 18 -7.62 0.26 5.11
C HIS A 18 -8.46 1.51 5.30
N ARG A 19 -7.99 2.49 6.09
CA ARG A 19 -8.67 3.78 6.27
C ARG A 19 -8.80 4.53 4.93
N VAL A 20 -7.72 4.60 4.16
CA VAL A 20 -7.76 5.26 2.83
C VAL A 20 -8.69 4.52 1.88
N LEU A 21 -8.69 3.19 1.91
CA LEU A 21 -9.58 2.37 1.10
C LEU A 21 -11.06 2.59 1.49
N SER A 22 -11.39 2.72 2.78
CA SER A 22 -12.76 3.00 3.20
C SER A 22 -13.23 4.41 2.82
N GLU A 23 -12.33 5.40 2.83
CA GLU A 23 -12.68 6.79 2.54
C GLU A 23 -12.69 7.13 1.05
N ARG A 24 -11.77 6.56 0.27
CA ARG A 24 -11.50 6.96 -1.12
C ARG A 24 -11.67 5.82 -2.13
N GLY A 25 -11.80 4.58 -1.68
CA GLY A 25 -11.92 3.39 -2.53
C GLY A 25 -10.61 2.98 -3.22
N LEU A 26 -10.67 1.87 -3.95
CA LEU A 26 -9.54 1.32 -4.72
C LEU A 26 -9.10 2.24 -5.87
N GLY A 27 -10.03 2.98 -6.47
CA GLY A 27 -9.75 3.92 -7.57
C GLY A 27 -8.75 5.01 -7.17
N PHE A 28 -8.67 5.35 -5.87
CA PHE A 28 -7.62 6.24 -5.38
C PHE A 28 -6.22 5.67 -5.57
N PHE A 29 -6.00 4.37 -5.67
CA PHE A 29 -4.65 3.84 -5.93
C PHE A 29 -4.37 3.58 -7.40
N VAL A 30 -5.37 3.71 -8.27
CA VAL A 30 -5.26 3.42 -9.70
C VAL A 30 -5.01 4.71 -10.47
N LYS A 31 -4.04 4.65 -11.38
CA LYS A 31 -3.77 5.68 -12.36
C LYS A 31 -4.04 5.13 -13.74
N SER A 32 -4.84 5.85 -14.50
CA SER A 32 -5.03 5.63 -15.93
C SER A 32 -4.09 6.60 -16.65
N SER A 33 -3.27 6.09 -17.57
CA SER A 33 -2.46 6.92 -18.45
C SER A 33 -2.80 6.60 -19.89
N PRO A 34 -2.93 7.60 -20.77
CA PRO A 34 -3.17 7.33 -22.19
C PRO A 34 -2.03 6.46 -22.73
N GLY A 35 -2.40 5.36 -23.41
CA GLY A 35 -1.45 4.38 -23.95
C GLY A 35 -0.94 3.32 -22.97
N ARG A 36 -1.38 3.32 -21.69
CA ARG A 36 -1.04 2.28 -20.71
C ARG A 36 -2.27 1.80 -19.96
N GLY A 37 -2.38 0.49 -19.72
CA GLY A 37 -3.42 -0.06 -18.87
C GLY A 37 -3.42 0.55 -17.46
N PRO A 38 -4.55 0.43 -16.73
CA PRO A 38 -4.64 0.91 -15.36
C PRO A 38 -3.53 0.30 -14.51
N HIS A 39 -2.81 1.14 -13.77
CA HIS A 39 -1.70 0.69 -12.93
C HIS A 39 -1.74 1.38 -11.57
N LEU A 40 -1.18 0.70 -10.55
CA LEU A 40 -1.11 1.25 -9.21
C LEU A 40 -0.10 2.41 -9.14
N ASP A 41 -0.55 3.53 -8.55
CA ASP A 41 0.29 4.70 -8.31
C ASP A 41 1.22 4.48 -7.12
N SER A 42 2.50 4.24 -7.44
CA SER A 42 3.56 4.05 -6.44
C SER A 42 3.72 5.24 -5.48
N ARG A 43 3.38 6.46 -5.89
CA ARG A 43 3.48 7.66 -5.03
C ARG A 43 2.41 7.62 -3.93
N ARG A 44 1.20 7.19 -4.27
CA ARG A 44 0.10 7.06 -3.30
C ARG A 44 0.37 5.92 -2.30
N ILE A 45 0.96 4.82 -2.76
CA ILE A 45 1.42 3.74 -1.86
C ILE A 45 2.54 4.25 -0.92
N ALA A 46 3.53 4.98 -1.44
CA ALA A 46 4.59 5.55 -0.62
C ALA A 46 4.05 6.54 0.42
N TRP A 47 3.06 7.35 0.05
CA TRP A 47 2.40 8.26 0.97
C TRP A 47 1.72 7.52 2.14
N VAL A 48 1.02 6.41 1.90
CA VAL A 48 0.42 5.59 2.96
C VAL A 48 1.48 5.07 3.93
N VAL A 49 2.61 4.57 3.41
CA VAL A 49 3.72 4.08 4.25
C VAL A 49 4.29 5.22 5.10
N GLU A 50 4.39 6.42 4.56
CA GLU A 50 4.91 7.57 5.30
C GLU A 50 3.91 8.08 6.37
N VAL A 51 2.61 8.03 6.09
CA VAL A 51 1.58 8.29 7.11
C VAL A 51 1.69 7.29 8.26
N ALA A 52 1.88 6.01 7.96
CA ALA A 52 2.05 4.97 8.98
C ALA A 52 3.35 5.13 9.78
N ARG A 53 4.45 5.49 9.12
CA ARG A 53 5.72 5.81 9.78
C ARG A 53 5.58 6.98 10.75
N ARG A 54 4.86 8.04 10.38
CA ARG A 54 4.58 9.17 11.27
C ARG A 54 3.74 8.79 12.50
N GLN A 55 2.90 7.76 12.37
CA GLN A 55 2.07 7.25 13.46
C GLN A 55 2.81 6.22 14.33
N SER A 56 3.84 5.57 13.78
CA SER A 56 4.72 4.70 14.55
C SER A 56 5.56 5.51 15.53
N ARG A 57 5.77 4.95 16.73
CA ARG A 57 6.67 5.52 17.74
C ARG A 57 8.13 5.43 17.31
N GLU A 58 8.45 4.51 16.41
CA GLU A 58 9.78 4.29 15.84
C GLU A 58 10.06 5.30 14.72
N ARG A 59 10.74 6.41 15.04
CA ARG A 59 11.02 7.48 14.05
C ARG A 59 12.08 7.11 13.02
N ARG A 60 12.96 6.14 13.35
CA ARG A 60 14.06 5.68 12.50
C ARG A 60 13.73 4.31 11.93
N CYS A 61 13.04 4.31 10.80
CA CYS A 61 12.85 3.09 10.01
C CYS A 61 13.96 3.00 8.96
N ASP A 62 14.55 1.82 8.86
CA ASP A 62 15.50 1.48 7.81
C ASP A 62 14.83 1.64 6.41
N PRO A 63 15.52 2.21 5.40
CA PRO A 63 14.98 2.38 4.05
C PRO A 63 14.50 1.07 3.40
N ASP A 64 15.18 -0.05 3.65
CA ASP A 64 14.81 -1.37 3.15
C ASP A 64 13.55 -1.88 3.84
N ALA A 65 13.34 -1.55 5.11
CA ALA A 65 12.08 -1.86 5.81
C ALA A 65 10.90 -1.13 5.16
N LEU A 66 11.07 0.15 4.80
CA LEU A 66 10.04 0.90 4.08
C LEU A 66 9.79 0.34 2.66
N ALA A 67 10.85 -0.12 1.97
CA ALA A 67 10.72 -0.79 0.67
C ALA A 67 9.94 -2.11 0.76
N ARG A 68 10.21 -2.91 1.79
CA ARG A 68 9.48 -4.16 2.07
C ARG A 68 8.00 -3.88 2.34
N ILE A 69 7.68 -2.89 3.16
CA ILE A 69 6.29 -2.53 3.48
C ILE A 69 5.55 -2.04 2.22
N ARG A 70 6.17 -1.18 1.40
CA ARG A 70 5.59 -0.76 0.11
C ARG A 70 5.23 -1.96 -0.77
N SER A 71 6.09 -2.98 -0.79
CA SER A 71 5.87 -4.21 -1.57
C SER A 71 4.71 -5.04 -1.01
N VAL A 72 4.58 -5.13 0.31
CA VAL A 72 3.44 -5.79 0.98
C VAL A 72 2.13 -5.07 0.63
N LEU A 73 2.06 -3.75 0.80
CA LEU A 73 0.85 -2.98 0.48
C LEU A 73 0.50 -3.07 -1.01
N ARG A 74 1.50 -3.05 -1.89
CA ARG A 74 1.29 -3.20 -3.33
C ARG A 74 0.68 -4.56 -3.67
N ARG A 75 1.20 -5.66 -3.11
CA ARG A 75 0.63 -7.00 -3.32
C ARG A 75 -0.82 -7.10 -2.84
N GLU A 76 -1.12 -6.47 -1.72
CA GLU A 76 -2.48 -6.41 -1.19
C GLU A 76 -3.42 -5.62 -2.11
N LEU A 77 -3.00 -4.47 -2.60
CA LEU A 77 -3.77 -3.68 -3.58
C LEU A 77 -3.99 -4.43 -4.89
N ILE A 78 -2.98 -5.13 -5.41
CA ILE A 78 -3.11 -5.98 -6.61
C ILE A 78 -4.16 -7.06 -6.38
N ARG A 79 -4.10 -7.75 -5.22
CA ARG A 79 -5.07 -8.79 -4.89
C ARG A 79 -6.49 -8.25 -4.87
N ARG A 80 -6.74 -7.15 -4.18
CA ARG A 80 -8.06 -6.52 -4.10
C ARG A 80 -8.55 -6.01 -5.46
N LEU A 81 -7.66 -5.46 -6.27
CA LEU A 81 -7.98 -5.03 -7.63
C LEU A 81 -8.40 -6.23 -8.48
N ALA A 82 -7.62 -7.32 -8.46
CA ALA A 82 -7.95 -8.54 -9.18
C ALA A 82 -9.30 -9.12 -8.71
N GLU A 83 -9.55 -9.20 -7.40
CA GLU A 83 -10.85 -9.63 -6.86
C GLU A 83 -12.00 -8.75 -7.33
N THR A 84 -11.78 -7.44 -7.44
CA THR A 84 -12.79 -6.48 -7.92
C THR A 84 -13.05 -6.66 -9.42
N MET A 85 -12.01 -6.90 -10.21
CA MET A 85 -12.12 -7.18 -11.65
C MET A 85 -12.89 -8.47 -11.90
N VAL A 86 -12.54 -9.56 -11.19
CA VAL A 86 -13.23 -10.85 -11.28
C VAL A 86 -14.71 -10.70 -10.92
N ARG A 87 -15.04 -9.95 -9.86
CA ARG A 87 -16.45 -9.67 -9.50
C ARG A 87 -17.19 -8.83 -10.53
N ALA A 88 -16.49 -7.96 -11.25
CA ALA A 88 -17.05 -7.14 -12.32
C ALA A 88 -17.19 -7.89 -13.65
N GLY A 89 -16.72 -9.14 -13.75
CA GLY A 89 -16.77 -9.94 -14.97
C GLY A 89 -15.71 -9.55 -16.02
N LEU A 90 -14.64 -8.88 -15.59
CA LEU A 90 -13.43 -8.58 -16.40
C LEU A 90 -12.36 -9.65 -16.18
#